data_AF-A0A9D7D0C1-F1
#
_entry.id   AF-A0A9D7D0C1-F1
#
_cell.length_a   1.000
_cell.length_b   1.000
_cell.length_c   1.000
_cell.angle_alpha   90.00
_cell.angle_beta   90.00
_cell.angle_gamma   90.00
#
_symmetry.space_group_name_H-M   'P 1'
#
loop_
_entity.id
_entity.type
_entity.pdbx_description
1 polymer ?
#
loop_
_entity_poly.entity_id
_entity_poly.type
_entity_poly.pdbx_seq_one_letter_code
_entity_poly.pdbx_strand_id
1 'polypeptide(L)'
;MANEVHLFPELLEGELVARYARFLADVRLKNRRVVRAHCVNSGRMEGLVRPGARVWLSRAASKTRKLRYTWELIEEPNATNSAERLLVGANTALPNRLVGALLAERRIAGFEDVTSIRPEQPYGRGHRIDFLLERGPRALPHYVEVKNCHLVYPDGGAYFPDSTSERATRHVHALTRLAKRGVLATVIFTVQRSDGRFVRPSQHHDPAFARALRQATRSGVTVRALSFDVSLRGLTYLGELPVDVERYDTRTLLPWALALKSTSGWKSRVPR
;
A
#
# COMPACT_ATOMS: atom_id res chain seq x y z
N MET A 1 -17.71 -18.60 -1.08
CA MET A 1 -16.38 -18.48 -1.73
C MET A 1 -15.42 -17.94 -0.69
N ALA A 2 -14.20 -18.47 -0.58
CA ALA A 2 -13.24 -18.01 0.43
C ALA A 2 -12.84 -16.55 0.14
N ASN A 3 -12.88 -15.67 1.16
CA ASN A 3 -12.46 -14.28 0.98
C ASN A 3 -10.94 -14.10 0.86
N GLU A 4 -10.18 -15.19 0.98
CA GLU A 4 -8.74 -15.25 0.76
C GLU A 4 -8.40 -14.83 -0.69
N VAL A 5 -7.41 -13.94 -0.85
CA VAL A 5 -6.97 -13.40 -2.16
C VAL A 5 -5.51 -13.71 -2.42
N HIS A 6 -4.73 -13.91 -1.35
CA HIS A 6 -3.32 -14.19 -1.45
C HIS A 6 -2.91 -15.20 -0.39
N LEU A 7 -2.11 -16.18 -0.78
CA LEU A 7 -1.44 -17.11 0.12
C LEU A 7 0.05 -16.80 0.13
N PHE A 8 0.59 -16.69 1.34
CA PHE A 8 2.04 -16.59 1.50
C PHE A 8 2.70 -17.95 1.29
N PRO A 9 3.94 -17.99 0.75
CA PRO A 9 4.79 -19.14 0.95
C PRO A 9 5.13 -19.28 2.44
N GLU A 10 5.90 -20.33 2.79
CA GLU A 10 6.45 -20.44 4.14
C GLU A 10 7.17 -19.15 4.56
N LEU A 11 6.72 -18.57 5.68
CA LEU A 11 7.24 -17.33 6.22
C LEU A 11 8.22 -17.63 7.37
N LEU A 12 9.39 -17.01 7.30
CA LEU A 12 10.40 -17.06 8.35
C LEU A 12 10.20 -15.88 9.30
N GLU A 13 9.86 -16.19 10.55
CA GLU A 13 9.77 -15.21 11.63
C GLU A 13 11.16 -14.76 12.08
N GLY A 14 11.29 -13.46 12.36
CA GLY A 14 12.47 -12.87 12.99
C GLY A 14 12.19 -11.53 13.63
N GLU A 15 13.24 -10.91 14.13
CA GLU A 15 13.24 -9.60 14.79
C GLU A 15 13.93 -8.59 13.88
N LEU A 16 13.27 -7.47 13.56
CA LEU A 16 13.85 -6.39 12.77
C LEU A 16 15.02 -5.78 13.54
N VAL A 17 16.21 -5.78 12.95
CA VAL A 17 17.40 -5.13 13.53
C VAL A 17 17.49 -3.69 13.02
N ALA A 18 17.41 -3.51 11.70
CA ALA A 18 17.44 -2.19 11.08
C ALA A 18 16.94 -2.24 9.64
N ARG A 19 16.43 -1.09 9.16
CA ARG A 19 16.27 -0.79 7.73
C ARG A 19 17.28 0.27 7.31
N TYR A 20 17.97 0.06 6.19
CA TYR A 20 19.01 0.95 5.69
C TYR A 20 19.08 0.93 4.16
N ALA A 21 19.77 1.92 3.59
CA ALA A 21 19.96 2.05 2.14
C ALA A 21 18.64 1.91 1.34
N ARG A 22 17.52 2.37 1.92
CA ARG A 22 16.15 2.33 1.40
C ARG A 22 15.53 0.94 1.21
N PHE A 23 16.26 -0.01 0.62
CA PHE A 23 15.75 -1.31 0.16
C PHE A 23 16.31 -2.51 0.93
N LEU A 24 17.07 -2.28 2.00
CA LEU A 24 17.68 -3.35 2.80
C LEU A 24 17.11 -3.32 4.21
N ALA A 25 16.84 -4.51 4.74
CA ALA A 25 16.54 -4.73 6.14
C ALA A 25 17.36 -5.91 6.67
N ASP A 26 17.97 -5.74 7.83
CA ASP A 26 18.59 -6.83 8.56
C ASP A 26 17.61 -7.36 9.60
N VAL A 27 17.44 -8.68 9.63
CA VAL A 27 16.49 -9.38 10.48
C VAL A 27 17.20 -10.53 11.20
N ARG A 28 17.06 -10.58 12.51
CA ARG A 28 17.58 -11.67 13.34
C ARG A 28 16.56 -12.81 13.39
N LEU A 29 16.90 -13.96 12.82
CA LEU A 29 16.04 -15.14 12.84
C LEU A 29 16.06 -15.84 14.21
N LYS A 30 15.15 -16.80 14.42
CA LYS A 30 15.08 -17.61 15.66
C LYS A 30 16.41 -18.28 16.04
N ASN A 31 17.19 -18.73 15.06
CA ASN A 31 18.53 -19.31 15.27
C ASN A 31 19.64 -18.27 15.51
N ARG A 32 19.27 -17.02 15.86
CA ARG A 32 20.16 -15.87 16.13
C ARG A 32 20.98 -15.36 14.94
N ARG A 33 20.92 -16.01 13.77
CA ARG A 33 21.57 -15.50 12.56
C ARG A 33 20.86 -14.24 12.07
N VAL A 34 21.63 -13.22 11.73
CA VAL A 34 21.13 -12.04 11.04
C VAL A 34 21.16 -12.30 9.54
N VAL A 35 20.01 -12.15 8.88
CA VAL A 35 19.89 -12.25 7.43
C VAL A 35 19.52 -10.90 6.85
N ARG A 36 20.00 -10.63 5.64
CA ARG A 36 19.65 -9.45 4.86
C ARG A 36 18.46 -9.75 3.96
N ALA A 37 17.39 -8.98 4.12
CA ALA A 37 16.17 -9.04 3.35
C ALA A 37 16.01 -7.81 2.45
N HIS A 38 15.29 -7.99 1.35
CA HIS A 38 14.82 -6.91 0.50
C HIS A 38 13.58 -6.25 1.13
N CYS A 39 13.68 -4.96 1.41
CA CYS A 39 12.54 -4.11 1.72
C CYS A 39 11.99 -3.55 0.40
N VAL A 40 10.85 -4.06 -0.05
CA VAL A 40 10.25 -3.67 -1.35
C VAL A 40 9.71 -2.23 -1.30
N ASN A 41 9.34 -1.77 -0.10
CA ASN A 41 8.80 -0.43 0.10
C ASN A 41 9.91 0.63 -0.07
N SER A 42 9.68 1.57 -0.99
CA SER A 42 10.62 2.65 -1.28
C SER A 42 10.33 3.95 -0.49
N GLY A 43 9.19 4.02 0.21
CA GLY A 43 8.76 5.16 1.03
C GLY A 43 9.33 5.14 2.44
N ARG A 44 8.86 6.04 3.31
CA ARG A 44 9.39 6.14 4.68
C ARG A 44 8.97 4.97 5.55
N MET A 45 7.88 4.28 5.24
CA MET A 45 7.31 3.26 6.13
C MET A 45 7.03 3.85 7.52
N GLU A 46 6.33 4.98 7.57
CA GLU A 46 6.10 5.68 8.84
C GLU A 46 5.51 4.76 9.90
N GLY A 47 6.16 4.68 11.07
CA GLY A 47 5.77 3.82 12.17
C GLY A 47 6.17 2.33 12.04
N LEU A 48 6.52 1.85 10.84
CA LEU A 48 6.77 0.43 10.56
C LEU A 48 8.26 0.05 10.56
N VAL A 49 9.16 0.92 11.02
CA VAL A 49 10.61 0.65 11.07
C VAL A 49 11.06 0.65 12.52
N ARG A 50 10.56 -0.33 13.29
CA ARG A 50 10.87 -0.51 14.71
C ARG A 50 11.90 -1.62 14.95
N PRO A 51 13.15 -1.29 15.30
CA PRO A 51 14.07 -2.29 15.81
C PRO A 51 13.43 -3.07 16.97
N GLY A 52 13.60 -4.40 16.98
CA GLY A 52 12.95 -5.28 17.94
C GLY A 52 11.56 -5.79 17.52
N ALA A 53 10.94 -5.21 16.48
CA ALA A 53 9.63 -5.67 16.03
C ALA A 53 9.70 -7.06 15.39
N ARG A 54 8.66 -7.87 15.62
CA ARG A 54 8.49 -9.16 14.94
C ARG A 54 8.15 -8.91 13.48
N VAL A 55 8.88 -9.57 12.60
CA VAL A 55 8.72 -9.47 11.14
C VAL A 55 8.77 -10.84 10.52
N TRP A 56 8.18 -10.95 9.32
CA TRP A 56 8.15 -12.19 8.56
C TRP A 56 8.74 -12.00 7.19
N LEU A 57 9.59 -12.95 6.81
CA LEU A 57 10.31 -12.97 5.55
C LEU A 57 9.83 -14.12 4.67
N SER A 58 9.58 -13.85 3.39
CA SER A 58 9.54 -14.92 2.39
C SER A 58 10.94 -15.23 1.88
N ARG A 59 11.18 -16.50 1.53
CA ARG A 59 12.41 -16.91 0.83
C ARG A 59 12.18 -16.91 -0.67
N ALA A 60 13.08 -16.29 -1.42
CA ALA A 60 13.04 -16.28 -2.87
C ALA A 60 13.19 -17.71 -3.41
N ALA A 61 12.29 -18.12 -4.32
CA ALA A 61 12.42 -19.39 -5.02
C ALA A 61 13.64 -19.44 -5.95
N SER A 62 14.01 -18.30 -6.54
CA SER A 62 15.17 -18.22 -7.44
C SER A 62 16.48 -18.35 -6.67
N LYS A 63 17.31 -19.31 -7.11
CA LYS A 63 18.67 -19.52 -6.56
C LYS A 63 19.66 -18.42 -6.95
N THR A 64 19.38 -17.64 -7.99
CA THR A 64 20.27 -16.59 -8.54
C THR A 64 20.02 -15.20 -7.96
N ARG A 65 18.94 -15.01 -7.19
CA ARG A 65 18.62 -13.70 -6.60
C ARG A 65 19.64 -13.32 -5.53
N LYS A 66 20.24 -12.13 -5.66
CA LYS A 66 21.25 -11.59 -4.73
C LYS A 66 20.75 -11.50 -3.28
N LEU A 67 19.51 -11.05 -3.08
CA LEU A 67 18.83 -11.04 -1.78
C LEU A 67 17.87 -12.22 -1.70
N ARG A 68 18.21 -13.22 -0.88
CA ARG A 68 17.43 -14.46 -0.75
C ARG A 68 16.12 -14.27 0.00
N TYR A 69 15.93 -13.17 0.70
CA TYR A 69 14.75 -12.91 1.52
C TYR A 69 14.04 -11.63 1.10
N THR A 70 12.72 -11.60 1.21
CA THR A 70 11.89 -10.39 1.09
C THR A 70 11.18 -10.17 2.41
N TRP A 71 11.14 -8.93 2.89
CA TRP A 71 10.34 -8.57 4.06
C TRP A 71 8.86 -8.41 3.66
N GLU A 72 8.02 -9.29 4.17
CA GLU A 72 6.59 -9.36 3.83
C GLU A 72 5.71 -8.66 4.86
N LEU A 73 5.87 -8.99 6.14
CA LEU A 73 4.97 -8.55 7.21
C LEU A 73 5.73 -7.99 8.41
N ILE A 74 5.07 -7.15 9.19
CA ILE A 74 5.50 -6.69 10.51
C ILE A 74 4.32 -6.74 11.50
N GLU A 75 4.60 -7.07 12.75
CA GLU A 75 3.64 -7.00 13.84
C GLU A 75 3.62 -5.60 14.46
N GLU A 76 2.43 -5.05 14.58
CA GLU A 76 2.19 -3.68 15.02
C GLU A 76 1.13 -3.66 16.12
N PRO A 77 1.21 -2.73 17.10
CA PRO A 77 0.06 -2.38 17.90
C PRO A 77 -1.10 -1.95 17.01
N ASN A 78 -2.32 -2.34 17.37
CA ASN A 78 -3.52 -1.84 16.74
C ASN A 78 -3.63 -0.33 17.02
N ALA A 79 -3.79 0.46 15.95
CA ALA A 79 -3.79 1.91 16.04
C ALA A 79 -4.95 2.42 16.90
N THR A 80 -6.11 1.74 16.85
CA THR A 80 -7.33 2.12 17.57
C THR A 80 -7.48 1.42 18.93
N ASN A 81 -6.68 0.37 19.20
CA ASN A 81 -6.62 -0.33 20.48
C ASN A 81 -5.20 -0.85 20.75
N SER A 82 -4.34 -0.04 21.37
CA SER A 82 -2.92 -0.39 21.55
C SER A 82 -2.64 -1.62 22.41
N ALA A 83 -3.65 -2.15 23.12
CA ALA A 83 -3.54 -3.41 23.86
C ALA A 83 -3.52 -4.64 22.93
N GLU A 84 -4.01 -4.51 21.71
CA GLU A 84 -4.00 -5.55 20.68
C GLU A 84 -2.83 -5.40 19.72
N ARG A 85 -2.43 -6.51 19.11
CA ARG A 85 -1.46 -6.52 18.00
C ARG A 85 -2.09 -7.12 16.76
N LEU A 86 -1.64 -6.66 15.61
CA LEU A 86 -2.02 -7.19 14.30
C LEU A 86 -0.81 -7.30 13.39
N LEU A 87 -1.00 -7.99 12.27
CA LEU A 87 -0.02 -8.03 11.19
C LEU A 87 -0.33 -6.93 10.18
N VAL A 88 0.73 -6.30 9.67
CA VAL A 88 0.67 -5.26 8.63
C VAL A 88 1.51 -5.69 7.44
N GLY A 89 0.96 -5.55 6.23
CA GLY A 89 1.68 -5.81 4.99
C GLY A 89 2.77 -4.74 4.72
N ALA A 90 4.03 -5.16 4.68
CA ALA A 90 5.18 -4.31 4.37
C ALA A 90 5.59 -4.34 2.88
N ASN A 91 5.17 -5.38 2.15
CA ASN A 91 5.52 -5.56 0.74
C ASN A 91 4.62 -4.75 -0.20
N THR A 92 5.16 -3.64 -0.74
CA THR A 92 4.41 -2.74 -1.65
C THR A 92 4.27 -3.25 -3.08
N ALA A 93 4.81 -4.42 -3.43
CA ALA A 93 4.52 -5.07 -4.71
C ALA A 93 3.24 -5.94 -4.63
N LEU A 94 2.77 -6.26 -3.43
CA LEU A 94 1.58 -7.10 -3.23
C LEU A 94 0.26 -6.42 -3.63
N PRO A 95 0.03 -5.11 -3.40
CA PRO A 95 -1.19 -4.40 -3.79
C PRO A 95 -1.68 -4.64 -5.21
N ASN A 96 -0.79 -4.54 -6.20
CA ASN A 96 -1.17 -4.78 -7.59
C ASN A 96 -1.64 -6.23 -7.79
N ARG A 97 -1.00 -7.20 -7.14
CA ARG A 97 -1.43 -8.60 -7.22
C ARG A 97 -2.81 -8.80 -6.58
N LEU A 98 -3.05 -8.20 -5.42
CA LEU A 98 -4.34 -8.28 -4.72
C LEU A 98 -5.46 -7.69 -5.58
N VAL A 99 -5.26 -6.47 -6.10
CA VAL A 99 -6.25 -5.80 -6.95
C VAL A 99 -6.46 -6.57 -8.25
N GLY A 100 -5.38 -7.05 -8.89
CA GLY A 100 -5.46 -7.85 -10.10
C GLY A 100 -6.26 -9.15 -9.91
N ALA A 101 -6.02 -9.87 -8.81
CA ALA A 101 -6.78 -11.07 -8.47
C ALA A 101 -8.27 -10.76 -8.23
N LEU A 102 -8.57 -9.72 -7.45
CA LEU A 102 -9.96 -9.31 -7.19
C LEU A 102 -10.69 -8.83 -8.44
N LEU A 103 -10.00 -8.17 -9.37
CA LEU A 103 -10.55 -7.78 -10.68
C LEU A 103 -10.82 -9.00 -11.56
N ALA A 104 -9.89 -9.96 -11.62
CA ALA A 104 -10.05 -11.18 -12.41
C ALA A 104 -11.19 -12.06 -11.89
N GLU A 105 -11.36 -12.11 -10.57
CA GLU A 105 -12.45 -12.82 -9.89
C GLU A 105 -13.75 -12.01 -9.82
N ARG A 106 -13.77 -10.76 -10.33
CA ARG A 106 -14.95 -9.88 -10.33
C ARG A 106 -15.54 -9.63 -8.93
N ARG A 107 -14.67 -9.53 -7.93
CA ARG A 107 -15.03 -9.39 -6.51
C ARG A 107 -15.05 -7.94 -6.02
N ILE A 108 -14.70 -6.98 -6.88
CA ILE A 108 -14.79 -5.55 -6.57
C ILE A 108 -16.11 -5.02 -7.11
N ALA A 109 -16.96 -4.48 -6.24
CA ALA A 109 -18.27 -3.96 -6.61
C ALA A 109 -18.17 -2.96 -7.76
N GLY A 110 -19.04 -3.03 -8.77
CA GLY A 110 -19.00 -2.14 -9.93
C GLY A 110 -17.85 -2.43 -10.92
N PHE A 111 -17.20 -3.58 -10.83
CA PHE A 111 -16.25 -4.12 -11.82
C PHE A 111 -16.62 -5.55 -12.28
N GLU A 112 -17.88 -5.96 -12.10
CA GLU A 112 -18.36 -7.31 -12.42
C GLU A 112 -18.37 -7.60 -13.92
N ASP A 113 -18.41 -6.55 -14.75
CA ASP A 113 -18.43 -6.60 -16.21
C ASP A 113 -17.03 -6.46 -16.84
N VAL A 114 -15.96 -6.56 -16.05
CA VAL A 114 -14.58 -6.60 -16.58
C VAL A 114 -14.41 -7.82 -17.48
N THR A 115 -13.94 -7.57 -18.70
CA THR A 115 -13.72 -8.56 -19.76
C THR A 115 -12.24 -8.76 -20.07
N SER A 116 -11.41 -7.73 -19.89
CA SER A 116 -9.96 -7.79 -20.11
C SER A 116 -9.20 -6.94 -19.09
N ILE A 117 -8.05 -7.45 -18.63
CA ILE A 117 -7.16 -6.78 -17.68
C ILE A 117 -5.77 -6.71 -18.30
N ARG A 118 -5.33 -5.52 -18.67
CA ARG A 118 -3.99 -5.29 -19.24
C ARG A 118 -3.12 -4.53 -18.23
N PRO A 119 -2.16 -5.18 -17.57
CA PRO A 119 -1.29 -4.51 -16.61
C PRO A 119 -0.23 -3.63 -17.29
N GLU A 120 0.29 -2.66 -16.56
CA GLU A 120 1.49 -1.88 -16.91
C GLU A 120 1.42 -1.16 -18.27
N GLN A 121 0.23 -0.71 -18.70
CA GLN A 121 0.07 -0.07 -20.00
C GLN A 121 0.55 1.39 -19.98
N PRO A 122 1.22 1.88 -21.04
CA PRO A 122 1.63 3.28 -21.10
C PRO A 122 0.41 4.21 -21.15
N TYR A 123 0.47 5.32 -20.41
CA TYR A 123 -0.56 6.37 -20.48
C TYR A 123 0.07 7.74 -20.27
N GLY A 124 -0.05 8.62 -21.28
CA GLY A 124 0.67 9.89 -21.30
C GLY A 124 2.20 9.71 -21.45
N ARG A 125 2.96 10.76 -21.12
CA ARG A 125 4.42 10.77 -21.29
C ARG A 125 5.12 10.19 -20.06
N GLY A 126 5.77 9.03 -20.20
CA GLY A 126 6.65 8.45 -19.19
C GLY A 126 5.95 7.78 -17.99
N HIS A 127 4.65 7.53 -18.08
CA HIS A 127 3.88 6.85 -17.04
C HIS A 127 3.29 5.54 -17.56
N ARG A 128 3.20 4.54 -16.67
CA ARG A 128 2.47 3.29 -16.87
C ARG A 128 1.38 3.18 -15.82
N ILE A 129 0.19 2.79 -16.24
CA ILE A 129 -0.96 2.54 -15.37
C ILE A 129 -0.84 1.13 -14.82
N ASP A 130 -1.26 0.92 -13.58
CA ASP A 130 -1.23 -0.42 -12.98
C ASP A 130 -2.13 -1.38 -13.77
N PHE A 131 -3.35 -0.95 -14.11
CA PHE A 131 -4.27 -1.71 -14.98
C PHE A 131 -5.01 -0.82 -15.98
N LEU A 132 -5.08 -1.27 -17.22
CA LEU A 132 -6.05 -0.81 -18.21
C LEU A 132 -7.09 -1.92 -18.38
N LEU A 133 -8.34 -1.60 -18.05
CA LEU A 133 -9.45 -2.53 -18.12
C LEU A 133 -10.29 -2.27 -19.36
N GLU A 134 -10.75 -3.36 -19.97
CA GLU A 134 -11.91 -3.33 -20.86
C GLU A 134 -13.08 -3.95 -20.11
N ARG A 135 -14.24 -3.35 -20.30
CA ARG A 135 -15.49 -3.71 -19.63
C ARG A 135 -16.50 -4.19 -20.67
N GLY A 136 -17.80 -4.24 -20.34
CA GLY A 136 -18.84 -4.74 -21.24
C GLY A 136 -18.81 -4.13 -22.67
N PRO A 137 -19.58 -4.68 -23.61
CA PRO A 137 -19.55 -4.24 -25.02
C PRO A 137 -19.73 -2.72 -25.15
N ARG A 138 -18.78 -2.05 -25.82
CA ARG A 138 -18.73 -0.57 -26.03
C ARG A 138 -18.41 0.28 -24.79
N ALA A 139 -18.00 -0.32 -23.68
CA ALA A 139 -17.49 0.46 -22.54
C ALA A 139 -16.18 1.18 -22.91
N LEU A 140 -16.02 2.41 -22.41
CA LEU A 140 -14.78 3.14 -22.54
C LEU A 140 -13.65 2.42 -21.77
N PRO A 141 -12.38 2.54 -22.22
CA PRO A 141 -11.26 2.02 -21.47
C PRO A 141 -11.23 2.60 -20.06
N HIS A 142 -10.95 1.75 -19.06
CA HIS A 142 -10.95 2.15 -17.65
C HIS A 142 -9.54 2.01 -17.07
N TYR A 143 -8.92 3.14 -16.75
CA TYR A 143 -7.58 3.21 -16.17
C TYR A 143 -7.66 3.08 -14.65
N VAL A 144 -6.93 2.12 -14.07
CA VAL A 144 -6.91 1.88 -12.61
C VAL A 144 -5.49 1.99 -12.09
N GLU A 145 -5.28 2.92 -11.16
CA GLU A 145 -4.02 3.12 -10.47
C GLU A 145 -4.16 2.64 -9.01
N VAL A 146 -3.22 1.82 -8.55
CA VAL A 146 -3.19 1.22 -7.21
C VAL A 146 -2.19 1.95 -6.32
N LYS A 147 -2.54 2.11 -5.04
CA LYS A 147 -1.72 2.79 -4.03
C LYS A 147 -1.67 1.97 -2.75
N ASN A 148 -0.48 1.73 -2.22
CA ASN A 148 -0.31 1.06 -0.93
C ASN A 148 -0.47 2.05 0.23
N CYS A 149 -1.47 1.86 1.10
CA CYS A 149 -1.67 2.65 2.31
C CYS A 149 -1.45 1.76 3.55
N HIS A 150 -0.48 2.12 4.39
CA HIS A 150 -0.09 1.33 5.55
C HIS A 150 -0.11 2.13 6.86
N LEU A 151 -0.03 3.46 6.76
CA LEU A 151 -0.06 4.38 7.88
C LEU A 151 -1.49 4.54 8.36
N VAL A 152 -1.78 4.09 9.58
CA VAL A 152 -3.06 4.27 10.27
C VAL A 152 -2.77 4.96 11.59
N TYR A 153 -3.52 6.02 11.89
CA TYR A 153 -3.43 6.73 13.16
C TYR A 153 -4.56 6.32 14.12
N PRO A 154 -4.46 6.68 15.42
CA PRO A 154 -5.46 6.32 16.43
C PRO A 154 -6.91 6.78 16.19
N ASP A 155 -7.14 7.74 15.30
CA ASP A 155 -8.49 8.08 14.83
C ASP A 155 -9.12 7.01 13.92
N GLY A 156 -8.38 5.95 13.59
CA GLY A 156 -8.77 4.92 12.64
C GLY A 156 -8.63 5.35 11.18
N GLY A 157 -8.07 6.53 10.91
CA GLY A 157 -7.81 7.00 9.55
C GLY A 157 -6.56 6.35 8.98
N ALA A 158 -6.66 5.81 7.77
CA ALA A 158 -5.52 5.39 6.96
C ALA A 158 -5.09 6.53 6.03
N TYR A 159 -3.80 6.87 6.03
CA TYR A 159 -3.28 8.07 5.38
C TYR A 159 -2.28 7.71 4.27
N PHE A 160 -2.49 8.26 3.07
CA PHE A 160 -1.55 8.11 1.96
C PHE A 160 -1.25 9.45 1.27
N PRO A 161 0.01 9.78 0.95
CA PRO A 161 1.22 9.02 1.26
C PRO A 161 1.72 9.28 2.70
N ASP A 162 2.76 8.55 3.12
CA ASP A 162 3.49 8.75 4.38
C ASP A 162 4.70 9.71 4.23
N SER A 163 4.88 10.25 3.02
CA SER A 163 5.96 11.14 2.63
C SER A 163 5.64 11.78 1.29
N THR A 164 6.27 12.89 0.95
CA THR A 164 6.03 13.56 -0.33
C THR A 164 6.31 12.63 -1.51
N SER A 165 5.37 12.57 -2.47
CA SER A 165 5.43 11.72 -3.64
C SER A 165 5.01 12.48 -4.90
N GLU A 166 5.99 13.15 -5.52
CA GLU A 166 5.78 13.81 -6.82
C GLU A 166 5.28 12.84 -7.88
N ARG A 167 5.76 11.59 -7.86
CA ARG A 167 5.31 10.55 -8.78
C ARG A 167 3.81 10.30 -8.62
N ALA A 168 3.32 10.08 -7.40
CA ALA A 168 1.89 9.86 -7.16
C ALA A 168 1.05 11.06 -7.63
N THR A 169 1.53 12.28 -7.36
CA THR A 169 0.87 13.52 -7.81
C THR A 169 0.80 13.62 -9.34
N ARG A 170 1.89 13.31 -10.05
CA ARG A 170 1.91 13.31 -11.54
C ARG A 170 0.94 12.28 -12.13
N HIS A 171 0.86 11.08 -11.56
CA HIS A 171 -0.10 10.05 -11.98
C HIS A 171 -1.55 10.53 -11.82
N VAL A 172 -1.89 11.12 -10.66
CA VAL A 172 -3.24 11.68 -10.43
C VAL A 172 -3.59 12.78 -11.42
N HIS A 173 -2.65 13.67 -11.76
CA HIS A 173 -2.87 14.67 -12.81
C HIS A 173 -3.07 14.05 -14.20
N ALA A 174 -2.38 12.96 -14.53
CA ALA A 174 -2.57 12.24 -15.78
C ALA A 174 -3.98 11.61 -15.85
N LEU A 175 -4.44 10.98 -14.76
CA LEU A 175 -5.81 10.45 -14.65
C LEU A 175 -6.85 11.56 -14.75
N THR A 176 -6.62 12.71 -14.11
CA THR A 176 -7.50 13.88 -14.20
C THR A 176 -7.69 14.32 -15.66
N ARG A 177 -6.61 14.34 -16.45
CA ARG A 177 -6.70 14.66 -17.88
C ARG A 177 -7.47 13.62 -18.68
N LEU A 178 -7.44 12.35 -18.29
CA LEU A 178 -8.24 11.29 -18.93
C LEU A 178 -9.73 11.45 -18.59
N ALA A 179 -10.06 11.64 -17.32
CA ALA A 179 -11.43 11.82 -16.85
C ALA A 179 -12.11 13.04 -17.50
N LYS A 180 -11.40 14.16 -17.65
CA LYS A 180 -11.91 15.34 -18.39
C LYS A 180 -12.24 15.10 -19.86
N ARG A 181 -11.71 14.01 -20.46
CA ARG A 181 -12.02 13.57 -21.83
C ARG A 181 -13.08 12.47 -21.87
N GLY A 182 -13.77 12.23 -20.75
CA GLY A 182 -14.78 11.18 -20.61
C GLY A 182 -14.22 9.77 -20.38
N VAL A 183 -12.90 9.59 -20.32
CA VAL A 183 -12.29 8.27 -20.09
C VAL A 183 -12.39 7.89 -18.62
N LEU A 184 -12.82 6.66 -18.34
CA LEU A 184 -12.97 6.17 -16.96
C LEU A 184 -11.62 6.02 -16.28
N ALA A 185 -11.50 6.52 -15.05
CA ALA A 185 -10.28 6.46 -14.26
C ALA A 185 -10.60 6.21 -12.77
N THR A 186 -9.90 5.27 -12.15
CA THR A 186 -10.02 4.97 -10.72
C THR A 186 -8.66 4.96 -10.04
N VAL A 187 -8.57 5.57 -8.86
CA VAL A 187 -7.48 5.33 -7.90
C VAL A 187 -7.98 4.39 -6.82
N ILE A 188 -7.26 3.28 -6.58
CA ILE A 188 -7.58 2.30 -5.53
C ILE A 188 -6.47 2.32 -4.49
N PHE A 189 -6.81 2.68 -3.25
CA PHE A 189 -5.95 2.45 -2.10
C PHE A 189 -6.11 1.02 -1.60
N THR A 190 -5.01 0.35 -1.24
CA THR A 190 -5.03 -0.94 -0.56
C THR A 190 -4.51 -0.77 0.85
N VAL A 191 -5.31 -1.16 1.84
CA VAL A 191 -4.97 -1.11 3.26
C VAL A 191 -4.72 -2.55 3.74
N GLN A 192 -3.45 -2.92 3.83
CA GLN A 192 -3.00 -4.27 4.24
C GLN A 192 -2.90 -4.36 5.78
N ARG A 193 -4.01 -4.04 6.45
CA ARG A 193 -4.23 -4.09 7.91
C ARG A 193 -5.71 -3.87 8.20
N SER A 194 -6.21 -4.46 9.29
CA SER A 194 -7.66 -4.54 9.60
C SER A 194 -8.19 -3.44 10.52
N ASP A 195 -7.34 -2.56 11.05
CA ASP A 195 -7.69 -1.50 11.99
C ASP A 195 -7.95 -0.11 11.34
N GLY A 196 -7.88 -0.03 10.01
CA GLY A 196 -8.27 1.16 9.25
C GLY A 196 -9.79 1.22 9.06
N ARG A 197 -10.40 2.38 9.35
CA ARG A 197 -11.86 2.61 9.24
C ARG A 197 -12.25 3.45 8.03
N PHE A 198 -11.35 4.29 7.53
CA PHE A 198 -11.51 5.10 6.34
C PHE A 198 -10.14 5.48 5.77
N VAL A 199 -10.07 5.94 4.53
CA VAL A 199 -8.84 6.43 3.90
C VAL A 199 -8.92 7.92 3.63
N ARG A 200 -7.83 8.64 3.90
CA ARG A 200 -7.64 10.05 3.51
C ARG A 200 -6.34 10.24 2.73
N PRO A 201 -6.30 11.13 1.72
CA PRO A 201 -5.04 11.62 1.22
C PRO A 201 -4.35 12.44 2.32
N SER A 202 -3.07 12.20 2.55
CA SER A 202 -2.33 12.83 3.64
C SER A 202 -1.95 14.26 3.29
N GLN A 203 -2.71 15.23 3.81
CA GLN A 203 -2.35 16.65 3.75
C GLN A 203 -1.15 16.98 4.62
N HIS A 204 -0.88 16.18 5.66
CA HIS A 204 0.27 16.37 6.53
C HIS A 204 1.57 16.07 5.78
N HIS A 205 1.64 14.93 5.08
CA HIS A 205 2.86 14.49 4.38
C HIS A 205 3.00 15.02 2.96
N ASP A 206 1.89 15.15 2.23
CA ASP A 206 1.90 15.64 0.85
C ASP A 206 0.64 16.48 0.53
N PRO A 207 0.67 17.78 0.91
CA PRO A 207 -0.40 18.71 0.56
C PRO A 207 -0.67 18.80 -0.95
N ALA A 208 0.35 18.59 -1.80
CA ALA A 208 0.20 18.67 -3.24
C ALA A 208 -0.59 17.48 -3.79
N PHE A 209 -0.25 16.26 -3.36
CA PHE A 209 -1.02 15.06 -3.69
C PHE A 209 -2.47 15.17 -3.21
N ALA A 210 -2.69 15.60 -1.98
CA ALA A 210 -4.05 15.73 -1.44
C ALA A 210 -4.91 16.73 -2.22
N ARG A 211 -4.34 17.87 -2.63
CA ARG A 211 -5.02 18.83 -3.51
C ARG A 211 -5.29 18.23 -4.90
N ALA A 212 -4.32 17.53 -5.49
CA ALA A 212 -4.45 16.92 -6.80
C ALA A 212 -5.55 15.84 -6.80
N LEU A 213 -5.61 14.98 -5.78
CA LEU A 213 -6.63 13.93 -5.68
C LEU A 213 -8.03 14.50 -5.52
N ARG A 214 -8.21 15.54 -4.68
CA ARG A 214 -9.49 16.24 -4.54
C ARG A 214 -9.93 16.94 -5.84
N GLN A 215 -8.98 17.45 -6.62
CA GLN A 215 -9.30 18.00 -7.95
C GLN A 215 -9.68 16.91 -8.95
N ALA A 216 -9.01 15.76 -8.86
CA ALA A 216 -9.26 14.61 -9.71
C ALA A 216 -10.67 14.06 -9.51
N THR A 217 -11.14 13.93 -8.26
CA THR A 217 -12.51 13.49 -7.95
C THR A 217 -13.55 14.42 -8.55
N ARG A 218 -13.37 15.74 -8.39
CA ARG A 218 -14.23 16.76 -9.03
C ARG A 218 -14.21 16.73 -10.56
N SER A 219 -13.19 16.10 -11.16
CA SER A 219 -13.05 15.95 -12.61
C SER A 219 -13.51 14.57 -13.12
N GLY A 220 -14.11 13.73 -12.27
CA GLY A 220 -14.65 12.42 -12.63
C GLY A 220 -13.72 11.23 -12.38
N VAL A 221 -12.59 11.40 -11.68
CA VAL A 221 -11.77 10.26 -11.22
C VAL A 221 -12.42 9.63 -9.99
N THR A 222 -12.76 8.35 -10.07
CA THR A 222 -13.29 7.60 -8.92
C THR A 222 -12.15 7.27 -7.96
N VAL A 223 -12.39 7.37 -6.65
CA VAL A 223 -11.39 7.00 -5.63
C VAL A 223 -12.01 5.98 -4.68
N ARG A 224 -11.31 4.86 -4.48
CA ARG A 224 -11.79 3.72 -3.68
C ARG A 224 -10.70 3.23 -2.75
N ALA A 225 -11.08 2.50 -1.72
CA ALA A 225 -10.15 1.85 -0.81
C ALA A 225 -10.58 0.43 -0.52
N LEU A 226 -9.68 -0.53 -0.66
CA LEU A 226 -9.87 -1.93 -0.32
C LEU A 226 -9.11 -2.25 0.96
N SER A 227 -9.76 -2.91 1.90
CA SER A 227 -9.15 -3.37 3.16
C SER A 227 -8.92 -4.87 3.15
N PHE A 228 -7.85 -5.27 3.85
CA PHE A 228 -7.44 -6.65 3.95
C PHE A 228 -7.08 -7.00 5.39
N ASP A 229 -7.57 -8.15 5.86
CA ASP A 229 -7.03 -8.80 7.04
C ASP A 229 -5.77 -9.57 6.67
N VAL A 230 -4.79 -9.54 7.56
CA VAL A 230 -3.47 -10.10 7.32
C VAL A 230 -3.21 -11.19 8.35
N SER A 231 -2.95 -12.39 7.85
CA SER A 231 -2.54 -13.55 8.65
C SER A 231 -1.19 -14.08 8.16
N LEU A 232 -0.59 -15.00 8.91
CA LEU A 232 0.61 -15.71 8.46
C LEU A 232 0.34 -16.64 7.27
N ARG A 233 -0.92 -17.02 7.05
CA ARG A 233 -1.33 -17.83 5.89
C ARG A 233 -1.45 -16.97 4.63
N GLY A 234 -1.95 -15.75 4.76
CA GLY A 234 -2.33 -14.96 3.60
C GLY A 234 -3.10 -13.69 3.91
N LEU A 235 -3.65 -13.07 2.86
CA LEU A 235 -4.52 -11.91 2.97
C LEU A 235 -5.95 -12.25 2.57
N THR A 236 -6.89 -11.76 3.38
CA THR A 236 -8.33 -11.89 3.18
C THR A 236 -8.92 -10.53 2.87
N TYR A 237 -9.67 -10.43 1.77
CA TYR A 237 -10.38 -9.19 1.42
C TYR A 237 -11.56 -8.96 2.36
N LEU A 238 -11.60 -7.80 3.01
CA LEU A 238 -12.63 -7.42 3.98
C LEU A 238 -13.74 -6.55 3.38
N GLY A 239 -13.54 -6.05 2.16
CA GLY A 239 -14.44 -5.09 1.53
C GLY A 239 -13.82 -3.70 1.39
N GLU A 240 -14.68 -2.74 1.08
CA GLU A 240 -14.29 -1.35 0.87
C GLU A 240 -14.33 -0.53 2.14
N LEU A 241 -13.39 0.42 2.23
CA LEU A 241 -13.42 1.48 3.22
C LEU A 241 -13.92 2.78 2.58
N PRO A 242 -14.64 3.62 3.34
CA PRO A 242 -14.93 4.99 2.93
C PRO A 242 -13.64 5.74 2.59
N VAL A 243 -13.67 6.54 1.52
CA VAL A 243 -12.59 7.47 1.19
C VAL A 243 -13.07 8.89 1.38
N ASP A 244 -12.42 9.61 2.28
CA ASP A 244 -12.64 11.03 2.51
C ASP A 244 -11.51 11.84 1.85
N VAL A 245 -11.86 12.63 0.84
CA VAL A 245 -10.91 13.50 0.12
C VAL A 245 -10.97 14.95 0.58
N GLU A 246 -11.85 15.28 1.53
CA GLU A 246 -12.07 16.65 1.98
C GLU A 246 -10.94 17.19 2.84
N ARG A 247 -11.01 18.49 3.15
CA ARG A 247 -10.02 19.13 4.01
C ARG A 247 -10.24 18.76 5.45
N TYR A 248 -9.14 18.50 6.16
CA TYR A 248 -9.12 18.35 7.60
C TYR A 248 -7.97 19.16 8.21
N ASP A 249 -8.07 19.44 9.50
CA ASP A 249 -7.01 20.09 10.26
C ASP A 249 -5.87 19.09 10.50
N THR A 250 -4.70 19.35 9.94
CA THR A 250 -3.54 18.46 10.07
C THR A 250 -2.89 18.53 11.45
N ARG A 251 -3.21 19.54 12.27
CA ARG A 251 -2.65 19.69 13.62
C ARG A 251 -3.08 18.55 14.55
N THR A 252 -4.23 17.95 14.30
CA THR A 252 -4.73 16.80 15.08
C THR A 252 -3.84 15.56 14.91
N LEU A 253 -3.11 15.44 13.79
CA LEU A 253 -2.23 14.30 13.50
C LEU A 253 -0.81 14.49 14.03
N LEU A 254 -0.41 15.73 14.35
CA LEU A 254 0.96 16.07 14.67
C LEU A 254 1.53 15.30 15.87
N PRO A 255 0.79 15.10 17.00
CA PRO A 255 1.31 14.31 18.12
C PRO A 255 1.67 12.88 17.71
N TRP A 256 0.83 12.26 16.87
CA TRP A 256 1.04 10.89 16.40
C TRP A 256 2.20 10.80 15.40
N ALA A 257 2.27 11.73 14.43
CA ALA A 257 3.37 11.79 13.47
C ALA A 257 4.73 11.97 14.16
N LEU A 258 4.80 12.83 15.18
CA LEU A 258 6.00 13.03 15.98
C LEU A 258 6.40 11.77 16.75
N ALA A 259 5.43 11.06 17.34
CA ALA A 259 5.66 9.82 18.07
C ALA A 259 6.23 8.69 17.17
N LEU A 260 5.83 8.64 15.90
CA LEU A 260 6.31 7.64 14.93
C LEU A 260 7.65 8.00 14.26
N LYS A 261 8.15 9.23 14.45
CA LYS A 261 9.32 9.74 13.71
C LYS A 261 10.59 8.90 13.90
N SER A 262 10.84 8.40 15.12
CA SER A 262 12.02 7.58 15.44
C SER A 262 11.97 6.18 14.83
N THR A 263 10.78 5.73 14.44
CA THR A 263 10.49 4.38 13.91
C THR A 263 10.13 4.42 12.43
N SER A 264 10.72 5.38 11.72
CA SER A 264 10.37 5.71 10.33
C SER A 264 11.62 5.96 9.49
N GLY A 265 11.54 5.64 8.20
CA GLY A 265 12.60 5.87 7.23
C GLY A 265 13.64 4.75 7.20
N TRP A 266 14.88 5.10 6.87
CA TRP A 266 16.00 4.17 6.82
C TRP A 266 17.28 4.88 7.24
N LYS A 267 18.23 4.11 7.78
CA LYS A 267 19.57 4.62 8.08
C LYS A 267 20.40 4.73 6.80
N SER A 268 21.27 5.73 6.72
CA SER A 268 22.16 5.95 5.57
C SER A 268 23.25 4.88 5.44
N ARG A 269 23.63 4.23 6.55
CA ARG A 269 24.69 3.21 6.61
C ARG A 269 24.21 1.94 7.32
N VAL A 270 24.86 0.82 7.00
CA VAL A 270 24.71 -0.45 7.70
C VAL A 270 25.06 -0.24 9.18
N PRO A 271 24.25 -0.69 10.15
CA PRO A 271 24.66 -0.72 11.55
C PRO A 271 25.95 -1.55 11.67
N ARG A 272 26.98 -0.99 12.31
CA ARG A 272 28.20 -1.74 12.65
C ARG A 272 27.90 -2.79 13.70
#